data_AF-A0A7J4VCV8-F1
#
_entry.id   AF-A0A7J4VCV8-F1
#
_cell.length_a   1.000
_cell.length_b   1.000
_cell.length_c   1.000
_cell.angle_alpha   90.00
_cell.angle_beta   90.00
_cell.angle_gamma   90.00
#
_symmetry.space_group_name_H-M   'P 1'
#
loop_
_entity.id
_entity.type
_entity.pdbx_description
1 polymer ?
#
loop_
_entity_poly.entity_id
_entity_poly.type
_entity_poly.pdbx_seq_one_letter_code
_entity_poly.pdbx_strand_id
1 'polypeptide(L)'
;MPGMTKEKFTEYIKKFDFQNLFIDLGWDHEGASGSLISGEQSFGYKIVAKLQGFFVIVISSAEKDIPTGFVRKQISTRLSQTYPENLLIFHGDKTQYWSYRVQVDSGKERYTETAFSIDKEADALFQRASGLFFRLDEYDKITFVDVKSKVRKGFSVNYDAVTKKFYDHFKKEH
;
A
#
# COMPACT_ATOMS: atom_id res chain seq x y z
N MET A 1 -17.89 13.11 6.34
CA MET A 1 -17.86 12.14 5.23
C MET A 1 -17.85 10.74 5.84
N PRO A 2 -18.71 9.81 5.43
CA PRO A 2 -18.57 8.42 5.86
C PRO A 2 -17.24 7.90 5.32
N GLY A 3 -16.41 7.31 6.18
CA GLY A 3 -15.13 6.73 5.80
C GLY A 3 -15.29 5.55 4.85
N MET A 4 -14.17 5.05 4.32
CA MET A 4 -14.12 3.85 3.46
C MET A 4 -14.83 2.66 4.12
N THR A 5 -15.85 2.09 3.47
CA THR A 5 -16.48 0.83 3.90
C THR A 5 -15.75 -0.38 3.32
N LYS A 6 -15.92 -1.55 3.94
CA LYS A 6 -15.31 -2.80 3.46
C LYS A 6 -15.82 -3.18 2.08
N GLU A 7 -17.10 -2.95 1.80
CA GLU A 7 -17.74 -3.28 0.53
C GLU A 7 -17.13 -2.43 -0.59
N LYS A 8 -17.02 -1.12 -0.37
CA LYS A 8 -16.42 -0.18 -1.33
C LYS A 8 -14.94 -0.48 -1.55
N PHE A 9 -14.20 -0.76 -0.48
CA PHE A 9 -12.81 -1.20 -0.56
C PHE A 9 -12.67 -2.48 -1.41
N THR A 10 -13.53 -3.47 -1.14
CA THR A 10 -13.52 -4.75 -1.84
C THR A 10 -13.83 -4.57 -3.33
N GLU A 11 -14.76 -3.68 -3.67
CA GLU A 11 -15.07 -3.33 -5.05
C GLU A 11 -13.84 -2.76 -5.77
N TYR A 12 -13.15 -1.79 -5.17
CA TYR A 12 -11.96 -1.18 -5.77
C TYR A 12 -10.84 -2.20 -6.01
N ILE A 13 -10.48 -2.99 -5.01
CA ILE A 13 -9.38 -3.95 -5.17
C ILE A 13 -9.75 -5.04 -6.19
N LYS A 14 -11.00 -5.49 -6.26
CA LYS A 14 -11.42 -6.51 -7.25
C LYS A 14 -11.46 -5.97 -8.67
N LYS A 15 -11.68 -4.66 -8.84
CA LYS A 15 -11.62 -3.96 -10.13
C LYS A 15 -10.21 -3.46 -10.49
N PHE A 16 -9.22 -3.67 -9.61
CA PHE A 16 -7.87 -3.10 -9.73
C PHE A 16 -7.85 -1.56 -9.83
N ASP A 17 -8.88 -0.91 -9.29
CA ASP A 17 -9.01 0.55 -9.30
C ASP A 17 -8.34 1.16 -8.06
N PHE A 18 -7.02 0.98 -8.00
CA PHE A 18 -6.20 1.45 -6.90
C PHE A 18 -6.13 2.98 -6.85
N GLN A 19 -6.33 3.66 -7.97
CA GLN A 19 -6.31 5.12 -7.99
C GLN A 19 -7.49 5.69 -7.20
N ASN A 20 -8.72 5.29 -7.53
CA ASN A 20 -9.89 5.79 -6.81
C ASN A 20 -9.94 5.27 -5.37
N LEU A 21 -9.41 4.06 -5.13
CA LEU A 21 -9.24 3.54 -3.77
C LEU A 21 -8.46 4.52 -2.90
N PHE A 22 -7.29 4.98 -3.35
CA PHE A 22 -6.43 5.83 -2.53
C PHE A 22 -6.94 7.28 -2.46
N ILE A 23 -7.59 7.79 -3.51
CA ILE A 23 -8.30 9.07 -3.47
C ILE A 23 -9.37 9.05 -2.36
N ASP A 24 -10.18 7.99 -2.30
CA ASP A 24 -11.19 7.82 -1.25
C ASP A 24 -10.59 7.59 0.15
N LEU A 25 -9.35 7.12 0.22
CA LEU A 25 -8.57 7.06 1.47
C LEU A 25 -7.97 8.42 1.86
N GLY A 26 -8.17 9.47 1.06
CA GLY A 26 -7.68 10.81 1.33
C GLY A 26 -6.23 11.04 0.89
N TRP A 27 -5.77 10.35 -0.16
CA TRP A 27 -4.47 10.60 -0.78
C TRP A 27 -4.62 11.48 -2.01
N ASP A 28 -3.56 12.20 -2.36
CA ASP A 28 -3.51 12.99 -3.58
C ASP A 28 -3.41 12.08 -4.79
N HIS A 29 -4.17 12.41 -5.84
CA HIS A 29 -4.05 11.73 -7.12
C HIS A 29 -2.65 11.95 -7.71
N GLU A 30 -2.04 10.87 -8.17
CA GLU A 30 -0.82 10.90 -8.96
C GLU A 30 -1.04 10.09 -10.25
N GLY A 31 -0.44 10.54 -11.35
CA GLY A 31 -0.64 9.96 -12.68
C GLY A 31 0.64 9.53 -13.37
N ALA A 32 1.79 9.77 -12.75
CA ALA A 32 3.09 9.43 -13.32
C ALA A 32 3.23 7.91 -13.55
N SER A 33 3.87 7.54 -14.65
CA SER A 33 4.15 6.15 -15.01
C SER A 33 5.54 6.01 -15.60
N GLY A 34 6.02 4.78 -15.65
CA GLY A 34 7.30 4.46 -16.25
C GLY A 34 7.48 2.97 -16.41
N SER A 35 8.69 2.57 -16.77
CA SER A 35 9.08 1.18 -16.85
C SER A 35 10.43 0.95 -16.17
N LEU A 36 10.67 -0.31 -15.80
CA LEU A 36 11.95 -0.77 -15.27
C LEU A 36 12.22 -2.19 -15.76
N ILE A 37 13.50 -2.55 -15.81
CA ILE A 37 13.95 -3.90 -16.18
C ILE A 37 14.41 -4.61 -14.91
N SER A 38 14.00 -5.86 -14.73
CA SER A 38 14.52 -6.76 -13.70
C SER A 38 14.87 -8.10 -14.35
N GLY A 39 16.17 -8.39 -14.48
CA GLY A 39 16.64 -9.50 -15.30
C GLY A 39 16.39 -9.22 -16.78
N GLU A 40 15.70 -10.13 -17.47
CA GLU A 40 15.32 -9.99 -18.88
C GLU A 40 13.88 -9.48 -19.08
N GLN A 41 13.13 -9.27 -18.00
CA GLN A 41 11.74 -8.85 -18.05
C GLN A 41 11.58 -7.33 -17.83
N SER A 42 10.68 -6.73 -18.60
CA SER A 42 10.27 -5.32 -18.47
C SER A 42 8.97 -5.22 -17.70
N PHE A 43 8.94 -4.33 -16.70
CA PHE A 43 7.78 -4.07 -15.85
C PHE A 43 7.33 -2.63 -16.01
N GLY A 44 6.03 -2.46 -16.25
CA GLY A 44 5.39 -1.16 -16.18
C GLY A 44 5.08 -0.81 -14.72
N TYR A 45 5.16 0.46 -14.38
CA TYR A 45 4.64 0.96 -13.11
C TYR A 45 3.85 2.25 -13.29
N LYS A 46 2.84 2.43 -12.44
CA LYS A 46 2.06 3.66 -12.31
C LYS A 46 2.06 4.08 -10.85
N ILE A 47 2.41 5.33 -10.59
CA ILE A 47 2.18 5.96 -9.29
C ILE A 47 0.72 6.40 -9.28
N VAL A 48 -0.09 5.79 -8.43
CA VAL A 48 -1.55 6.02 -8.41
C VAL A 48 -1.98 7.02 -7.35
N ALA A 49 -1.15 7.22 -6.33
CA ALA A 49 -1.40 8.18 -5.28
C ALA A 49 -0.11 8.63 -4.58
N LYS A 50 -0.17 9.81 -3.98
CA LYS A 50 0.88 10.41 -3.17
C LYS A 50 0.28 11.06 -1.94
N LEU A 51 1.00 11.08 -0.82
CA LEU A 51 0.66 11.91 0.32
C LEU A 51 1.92 12.26 1.11
N GLN A 52 2.20 13.55 1.29
CA GLN A 52 3.37 14.06 2.04
C GLN A 52 4.71 13.42 1.61
N GLY A 53 4.88 13.08 0.31
CA GLY A 53 6.10 12.45 -0.21
C GLY A 53 6.17 10.93 -0.07
N PHE A 54 5.11 10.29 0.46
CA PHE A 54 4.91 8.85 0.38
C PHE A 54 4.17 8.50 -0.91
N PHE A 55 4.59 7.45 -1.61
CA PHE A 55 4.04 7.06 -2.90
C PHE A 55 3.35 5.70 -2.86
N VAL A 56 2.26 5.56 -3.60
CA VAL A 56 1.61 4.27 -3.87
C VAL A 56 1.85 3.93 -5.33
N ILE A 57 2.50 2.80 -5.57
CA ILE A 57 2.96 2.45 -6.91
C ILE A 57 2.42 1.07 -7.27
N VAL A 58 1.67 1.01 -8.37
CA VAL A 58 1.13 -0.23 -8.94
C VAL A 58 2.11 -0.75 -9.99
N ILE A 59 2.45 -2.03 -9.91
CA ILE A 59 3.34 -2.72 -10.85
C ILE A 59 2.51 -3.66 -11.71
N SER A 60 2.67 -3.52 -13.02
CA SER A 60 2.06 -4.41 -14.01
C SER A 60 3.13 -5.18 -14.79
N SER A 61 2.87 -6.47 -14.99
CA SER A 61 3.68 -7.33 -15.85
C SER A 61 3.09 -7.35 -17.26
N ALA A 62 3.95 -7.39 -18.28
CA ALA A 62 3.52 -7.56 -19.67
C ALA A 62 2.86 -8.93 -19.90
N GLU A 63 3.25 -9.95 -19.13
CA GLU A 63 2.85 -11.35 -19.31
C GLU A 63 1.59 -11.74 -18.50
N LYS A 64 0.89 -10.77 -17.88
CA LYS A 64 -0.26 -10.94 -16.96
C LYS A 64 -0.01 -11.76 -15.69
N ASP A 65 1.08 -12.52 -15.65
CA ASP A 65 1.54 -13.23 -14.46
C ASP A 65 2.25 -12.29 -13.49
N ILE A 66 1.99 -12.53 -12.19
CA ILE A 66 2.67 -11.80 -11.12
C ILE A 66 4.12 -12.30 -11.03
N PRO A 67 5.11 -11.41 -10.94
CA PRO A 67 6.50 -11.80 -10.75
C PRO A 67 6.70 -12.65 -9.50
N THR A 68 7.72 -13.50 -9.49
CA THR A 68 8.08 -14.28 -8.29
C THR A 68 8.43 -13.37 -7.11
N GLY A 69 8.35 -13.88 -5.88
CA GLY A 69 8.71 -13.09 -4.69
C GLY A 69 10.14 -12.54 -4.72
N PHE A 70 11.07 -13.26 -5.35
CA PHE A 70 12.43 -12.78 -5.57
C PHE A 70 12.46 -11.56 -6.50
N VAL A 71 11.76 -11.61 -7.64
CA VAL A 71 11.67 -10.50 -8.59
C VAL A 71 10.94 -9.31 -7.97
N ARG A 72 9.84 -9.52 -7.24
CA ARG A 72 9.13 -8.43 -6.53
C ARG A 72 10.04 -7.70 -5.55
N LYS A 73 10.88 -8.44 -4.81
CA LYS A 73 11.88 -7.83 -3.92
C LYS A 73 12.93 -7.01 -4.69
N GLN A 74 13.42 -7.50 -5.84
CA GLN A 74 14.35 -6.74 -6.69
C GLN A 74 13.72 -5.44 -7.20
N ILE A 75 12.47 -5.51 -7.69
CA ILE A 75 11.69 -4.35 -8.12
C ILE A 75 11.52 -3.35 -6.97
N SER A 76 11.18 -3.83 -5.76
CA SER A 76 11.07 -3.01 -4.57
C SER A 76 12.37 -2.28 -4.23
N THR A 77 13.50 -2.98 -4.24
CA THR A 77 14.81 -2.37 -4.00
C THR A 77 15.13 -1.30 -5.05
N ARG A 78 14.84 -1.56 -6.33
CA ARG A 78 15.11 -0.63 -7.43
C ARG A 78 14.24 0.61 -7.36
N LEU A 79 12.93 0.47 -7.16
CA LEU A 79 12.02 1.60 -7.07
C LEU A 79 12.28 2.47 -5.84
N SER A 80 12.70 1.88 -4.72
CA SER A 80 13.10 2.64 -3.54
C SER A 80 14.33 3.54 -3.75
N GLN A 81 15.09 3.39 -4.85
CA GLN A 81 16.16 4.34 -5.17
C GLN A 81 15.61 5.69 -5.65
N THR A 82 14.44 5.67 -6.32
CA THR A 82 13.78 6.86 -6.85
C THR A 82 12.65 7.34 -5.94
N TYR A 83 11.92 6.41 -5.35
CA TYR A 83 10.79 6.65 -4.45
C TYR A 83 11.06 5.96 -3.11
N PRO A 84 11.91 6.52 -2.22
CA PRO A 84 12.35 5.82 -1.01
C PRO A 84 11.21 5.34 -0.10
N GLU A 85 10.11 6.09 -0.09
CA GLU A 85 8.96 5.85 0.77
C GLU A 85 7.78 5.46 -0.10
N ASN A 86 7.61 4.15 -0.25
CA ASN A 86 6.60 3.61 -1.15
C ASN A 86 5.87 2.40 -0.55
N LEU A 87 4.65 2.22 -1.02
CA LEU A 87 3.89 0.98 -0.93
C LEU A 87 3.72 0.47 -2.36
N LEU A 88 4.20 -0.74 -2.63
CA LEU A 88 4.05 -1.36 -3.95
C LEU A 88 2.85 -2.29 -3.97
N ILE A 89 2.09 -2.25 -5.05
CA ILE A 89 0.98 -3.16 -5.30
C ILE A 89 1.28 -3.88 -6.60
N PHE A 90 1.63 -5.15 -6.50
CA PHE A 90 1.73 -6.04 -7.65
C PHE A 90 0.37 -6.67 -7.88
N HIS A 91 -0.08 -6.75 -9.13
CA HIS A 91 -1.32 -7.45 -9.45
C HIS A 91 -1.18 -8.26 -10.74
N GLY A 92 -1.91 -9.36 -10.79
CA GLY A 92 -2.19 -10.13 -12.00
C GLY A 92 -3.70 -10.22 -12.17
N ASP A 93 -4.17 -11.20 -12.93
CA ASP A 93 -5.61 -11.32 -13.23
C ASP A 93 -6.48 -11.64 -12.00
N LYS A 94 -5.92 -12.34 -11.01
CA LYS A 94 -6.69 -12.79 -9.81
C LYS A 94 -6.02 -12.51 -8.47
N THR A 95 -4.73 -12.23 -8.47
CA THR A 95 -3.93 -12.12 -7.25
C THR A 95 -3.32 -10.74 -7.13
N GLN A 96 -2.99 -10.37 -5.90
CA GLN A 96 -2.36 -9.11 -5.55
C GLN A 96 -1.34 -9.33 -4.43
N TYR A 97 -0.24 -8.61 -4.49
CA TYR A 97 0.76 -8.56 -3.43
C TYR A 97 1.04 -7.11 -3.06
N TRP A 98 0.61 -6.75 -1.85
CA TRP A 98 0.83 -5.43 -1.28
C TRP A 98 2.11 -5.47 -0.46
N SER A 99 3.14 -4.81 -0.96
CA SER A 99 4.52 -4.99 -0.52
C SER A 99 5.06 -3.71 0.10
N TYR A 100 5.57 -3.83 1.32
CA TYR A 100 6.11 -2.72 2.07
C TYR A 100 7.50 -3.03 2.60
N ARG A 101 8.43 -2.08 2.43
CA ARG A 101 9.79 -2.16 2.96
C ARG A 101 9.87 -1.28 4.20
N VAL A 102 10.33 -1.85 5.30
CA VAL A 102 10.46 -1.16 6.58
C VAL A 102 11.83 -1.42 7.20
N GLN A 103 12.45 -0.36 7.70
CA GLN A 103 13.60 -0.50 8.59
C GLN A 103 13.11 -0.84 10.00
N VAL A 104 13.61 -1.96 10.53
CA VAL A 104 13.35 -2.37 11.91
C VAL A 104 14.44 -1.84 12.84
N ASP A 105 14.17 -1.85 14.13
CA ASP A 105 14.99 -1.18 15.15
C ASP A 105 16.43 -1.73 15.24
N SER A 106 16.69 -2.91 14.68
CA SER A 106 18.03 -3.49 14.52
C SER A 106 18.84 -2.89 13.35
N GLY A 107 18.32 -1.85 12.68
CA GLY A 107 18.93 -1.25 11.48
C GLY A 107 18.79 -2.10 10.22
N LYS A 108 18.21 -3.30 10.32
CA LYS A 108 17.98 -4.20 9.17
C LYS A 108 16.70 -3.80 8.43
N GLU A 109 16.71 -4.06 7.13
CA GLU A 109 15.52 -3.91 6.31
C GLU A 109 14.72 -5.19 6.32
N ARG A 110 13.42 -5.05 6.49
CA ARG A 110 12.46 -6.14 6.35
C ARG A 110 11.48 -5.81 5.25
N TYR A 111 11.21 -6.81 4.44
CA TYR A 111 10.23 -6.77 3.37
C TYR A 111 9.01 -7.57 3.82
N THR A 112 7.83 -6.97 3.73
CA THR A 112 6.56 -7.59 4.10
C THR A 112 5.62 -7.59 2.90
N GLU A 113 4.85 -8.66 2.76
CA GLU A 113 3.84 -8.77 1.72
C GLU A 113 2.50 -9.17 2.34
N THR A 114 1.43 -8.53 1.87
CA THR A 114 0.05 -8.96 2.12
C THR A 114 -0.49 -9.48 0.80
N ALA A 115 -0.74 -10.79 0.73
CA ALA A 115 -1.35 -11.40 -0.44
C ALA A 115 -2.87 -11.26 -0.38
N PHE A 116 -3.51 -11.02 -1.53
CA PHE A 116 -4.95 -11.05 -1.70
C PHE A 116 -5.29 -11.79 -2.99
N SER A 117 -6.41 -12.50 -2.99
CA SER A 117 -6.99 -13.12 -4.18
C SER A 117 -8.43 -12.65 -4.31
N ILE A 118 -8.86 -12.31 -5.53
CA ILE A 118 -10.21 -11.78 -5.81
C ILE A 118 -11.33 -12.74 -5.39
N ASP A 119 -11.02 -14.04 -5.28
CA ASP A 119 -11.93 -15.11 -4.88
C ASP A 119 -12.05 -15.24 -3.34
N LYS A 120 -11.30 -14.43 -2.58
CA LYS A 120 -11.27 -14.45 -1.11
C LYS A 120 -11.93 -13.21 -0.53
N GLU A 121 -12.27 -13.30 0.75
CA GLU A 121 -12.71 -12.14 1.52
C GLU A 121 -11.55 -11.18 1.76
N ALA A 122 -11.86 -9.88 1.76
CA ALA A 122 -10.87 -8.82 1.84
C ALA A 122 -10.56 -8.38 3.27
N ASP A 123 -11.08 -9.04 4.31
CA ASP A 123 -11.02 -8.60 5.72
C ASP A 123 -9.62 -8.21 6.17
N ALA A 124 -8.65 -9.12 6.00
CA ALA A 124 -7.28 -8.87 6.44
C ALA A 124 -6.66 -7.67 5.70
N LEU A 125 -6.88 -7.55 4.39
CA LEU A 125 -6.35 -6.45 3.60
C LEU A 125 -7.07 -5.13 3.92
N PHE A 126 -8.38 -5.15 4.11
CA PHE A 126 -9.19 -4.01 4.52
C PHE A 126 -8.77 -3.51 5.90
N GLN A 127 -8.53 -4.40 6.85
CA GLN A 127 -8.05 -4.03 8.19
C GLN A 127 -6.72 -3.26 8.10
N ARG A 128 -5.79 -3.74 7.25
CA ARG A 128 -4.50 -3.08 7.01
C ARG A 128 -4.64 -1.73 6.29
N ALA A 129 -5.47 -1.67 5.26
CA ALA A 129 -5.67 -0.48 4.44
C ALA A 129 -6.54 0.60 5.11
N SER A 130 -7.46 0.23 5.99
CA SER A 130 -8.32 1.19 6.71
C SER A 130 -7.50 2.13 7.61
N GLY A 131 -6.34 1.68 8.10
CA GLY A 131 -5.38 2.53 8.80
C GLY A 131 -4.74 3.63 7.93
N LEU A 132 -4.91 3.57 6.60
CA LEU A 132 -4.41 4.56 5.64
C LEU A 132 -5.43 5.66 5.32
N PHE A 133 -6.58 5.70 6.01
CA PHE A 133 -7.55 6.78 5.84
C PHE A 133 -7.03 8.08 6.47
N PHE A 134 -7.04 9.15 5.69
CA PHE A 134 -6.71 10.51 6.10
C PHE A 134 -7.90 11.41 5.81
N ARG A 135 -8.34 12.17 6.81
CA ARG A 135 -9.50 13.04 6.62
C ARG A 135 -9.08 14.38 6.04
N LEU A 136 -9.95 14.97 5.22
CA LEU A 136 -9.71 16.29 4.61
C LEU A 136 -9.44 17.40 5.65
N ASP A 137 -10.08 17.34 6.82
CA ASP A 137 -9.89 18.30 7.91
C ASP A 137 -8.55 18.16 8.65
N GLU A 138 -7.79 17.10 8.35
CA GLU A 138 -6.46 16.85 8.90
C GLU A 138 -5.34 17.28 7.93
N TYR A 139 -5.63 17.68 6.69
CA TYR A 139 -4.62 17.89 5.63
C TYR A 139 -3.51 18.88 6.04
N ASP A 140 -3.87 19.99 6.68
CA ASP A 140 -2.91 21.01 7.11
C ASP A 140 -2.04 20.56 8.31
N LYS A 141 -2.40 19.44 8.94
CA LYS A 141 -1.73 18.88 10.12
C LYS A 141 -0.98 17.59 9.84
N ILE A 142 -1.36 16.86 8.78
CA ILE A 142 -0.75 15.58 8.45
C ILE A 142 0.69 15.79 8.01
N THR A 143 1.62 15.24 8.78
CA THR A 143 3.03 15.25 8.44
C THR A 143 3.42 13.96 7.72
N PHE A 144 4.54 14.00 7.02
CA PHE A 144 5.18 12.81 6.46
C PHE A 144 5.42 11.70 7.50
N VAL A 145 5.74 12.07 8.75
CA VAL A 145 5.96 11.10 9.84
C VAL A 145 4.65 10.37 10.18
N ASP A 146 3.52 11.07 10.18
CA ASP A 146 2.20 10.48 10.42
C ASP A 146 1.82 9.48 9.32
N VAL A 147 2.06 9.86 8.06
CA VAL A 147 1.81 8.99 6.91
C VAL A 147 2.64 7.71 7.01
N LYS A 148 3.96 7.83 7.24
CA LYS A 148 4.83 6.67 7.44
C LYS A 148 4.41 5.79 8.61
N SER A 149 3.99 6.41 9.72
CA SER A 149 3.53 5.70 10.91
C SER A 149 2.29 4.85 10.59
N LYS A 150 1.28 5.43 9.94
CA LYS A 150 0.07 4.71 9.52
C LYS A 150 0.37 3.56 8.55
N VAL A 151 1.19 3.79 7.53
CA VAL A 151 1.59 2.73 6.58
C VAL A 151 2.36 1.62 7.28
N ARG A 152 3.34 1.97 8.13
CA ARG A 152 4.10 0.99 8.92
C ARG A 152 3.20 0.18 9.84
N LYS A 153 2.23 0.80 10.50
CA LYS A 153 1.25 0.09 11.35
C LYS A 153 0.43 -0.90 10.53
N GLY A 154 -0.09 -0.50 9.38
CA GLY A 154 -0.93 -1.32 8.52
C GLY A 154 -0.19 -2.49 7.85
N PHE A 155 1.05 -2.28 7.40
CA PHE A 155 1.72 -3.23 6.51
C PHE A 155 2.99 -3.89 7.08
N SER A 156 3.40 -3.59 8.32
CA SER A 156 4.53 -4.28 8.97
C SER A 156 4.12 -5.59 9.69
N VAL A 157 5.12 -6.41 10.05
CA VAL A 157 4.94 -7.75 10.66
C VAL A 157 4.16 -7.74 11.97
N ASN A 158 4.15 -6.61 12.69
CA ASN A 158 3.52 -6.51 14.02
C ASN A 158 2.08 -5.98 13.98
N TYR A 159 1.40 -6.02 12.82
CA TYR A 159 0.01 -5.59 12.68
C TYR A 159 -0.89 -6.13 13.82
N ASP A 160 -0.77 -7.42 14.14
CA ASP A 160 -1.59 -8.08 15.17
C ASP A 160 -1.21 -7.66 16.62
N ALA A 161 0.03 -7.25 16.86
CA ALA A 161 0.49 -6.79 18.18
C ALA A 161 0.19 -5.29 18.41
N VAL A 162 0.20 -4.48 17.35
CA VAL A 162 -0.01 -3.04 17.40
C VAL A 162 -1.49 -2.68 17.49
N THR A 163 -2.38 -3.47 16.87
CA THR A 163 -3.84 -3.28 16.93
C THR A 163 -4.42 -3.43 18.34
N LYS A 164 -3.79 -4.25 19.21
CA LYS A 164 -4.27 -4.46 20.58
C LYS A 164 -4.02 -3.28 21.53
N LYS A 165 -2.99 -2.45 21.29
CA LYS A 165 -2.64 -1.32 22.16
C LYS A 165 -3.29 0.01 21.77
N PHE A 166 -3.93 0.09 20.60
CA PHE A 166 -4.46 1.35 20.07
C PHE A 166 -5.98 1.40 19.92
N TYR A 167 -6.68 0.26 19.94
CA TYR A 167 -8.16 0.27 20.07
C TYR A 167 -8.62 1.02 21.33
N ASP A 168 -7.78 1.09 22.37
CA ASP A 168 -8.03 1.88 23.57
C ASP A 168 -7.92 3.40 23.36
N HIS A 169 -7.27 3.86 22.29
CA HIS A 169 -7.09 5.29 22.01
C HIS A 169 -8.14 5.85 21.04
N PHE A 170 -8.66 5.02 20.12
CA PHE A 170 -9.66 5.46 19.13
C PHE A 170 -11.10 5.48 19.68
N LYS A 171 -11.33 4.96 20.89
CA LYS A 171 -12.64 4.99 21.57
C LYS A 171 -12.89 6.25 22.41
N LYS A 172 -11.96 7.22 22.41
CA LYS A 172 -12.05 8.43 23.25
C LYS A 172 -12.38 9.73 22.52
N GLU A 173 -12.52 9.73 21.19
CA GLU A 173 -12.95 10.92 20.45
C GLU A 173 -14.08 10.64 19.46
N HIS A 174 -15.14 10.00 19.96
CA HIS A 174 -16.49 10.07 19.37
C HIS A 174 -17.53 10.18 20.49
#